data_AF-A0A0D6ATR0-F1
#
_entry.id   AF-A0A0D6ATR0-F1
#
_cell.length_a   1.000
_cell.length_b   1.000
_cell.length_c   1.000
_cell.angle_alpha   90.00
_cell.angle_beta   90.00
_cell.angle_gamma   90.00
#
_symmetry.space_group_name_H-M   'P 1'
#
loop_
_entity.id
_entity.type
_entity.pdbx_description
1 polymer ?
#
loop_
_entity_poly.entity_id
_entity_poly.type
_entity_poly.pdbx_seq_one_letter_code
_entity_poly.pdbx_strand_id
1 'polypeptide(L)'
;MSKLNTKNTINRNADQAIAILYSDSEESKNDLFWENINEPYKSILEECYYINEEGKYNQLTHITNSIKYNRINYIKLGMQLYQVRYYKLYKSSYTSFKDYCEKAVYYPVWRANQVIESASIAIKLIKAGFNIIPQNEAQARLLIKLNEEELMRKWQEVLDTYEPYKITANRIEKIVFGEQNLKKGTLKLPVKVIAEIEVKALENGMSPGDLITKIISGELTISHNGCVETKLAENQENVENLSADIVKKWQKDLKKLAFQERTIIDDFAEDLAEEVKNTVTDFKQVIKKCFIKSFFITTN
;
A
#
# COMPACT_ATOMS: atom_id res chain seq x y z
N MET A 1 38.80 -13.23 17.30
CA MET A 1 39.08 -14.35 16.38
C MET A 1 37.95 -14.64 15.36
N SER A 2 37.02 -13.72 15.07
CA SER A 2 35.86 -14.00 14.19
C SER A 2 35.98 -13.48 12.74
N LYS A 3 36.95 -12.58 12.43
CA LYS A 3 37.09 -11.95 11.11
C LYS A 3 37.86 -12.79 10.06
N LEU A 4 38.56 -13.84 10.49
CA LEU A 4 39.38 -14.69 9.61
C LEU A 4 38.56 -15.78 8.91
N ASN A 5 37.51 -16.30 9.57
CA ASN A 5 36.69 -17.38 9.02
C ASN A 5 35.80 -16.90 7.86
N THR A 6 35.28 -15.66 7.95
CA THR A 6 34.40 -15.07 6.93
C THR A 6 35.10 -14.84 5.60
N LYS A 7 36.39 -14.44 5.61
CA LYS A 7 37.18 -14.22 4.39
C LYS A 7 37.41 -15.52 3.61
N ASN A 8 37.72 -16.62 4.31
CA ASN A 8 37.92 -17.92 3.69
C ASN A 8 36.64 -18.49 3.09
N THR A 9 35.48 -18.26 3.71
CA THR A 9 34.19 -18.68 3.17
C THR A 9 33.78 -17.85 1.94
N ILE A 10 34.02 -16.53 1.94
CA ILE A 10 33.69 -15.65 0.81
C ILE A 10 34.50 -16.01 -0.43
N ASN A 11 35.81 -16.24 -0.29
CA ASN A 11 36.64 -16.70 -1.41
C ASN A 11 36.15 -18.05 -1.93
N ARG A 12 35.88 -19.02 -1.04
CA ARG A 12 35.40 -20.34 -1.42
C ARG A 12 34.09 -20.29 -2.23
N ASN A 13 33.16 -19.40 -1.88
CA ASN A 13 31.90 -19.27 -2.61
C ASN A 13 32.08 -18.59 -3.99
N ALA A 14 32.99 -17.62 -4.09
CA ALA A 14 33.30 -16.97 -5.36
C ALA A 14 34.03 -17.93 -6.31
N ASP A 15 35.01 -18.67 -5.78
CA ASP A 15 35.75 -19.69 -6.52
C ASP A 15 34.82 -20.83 -6.98
N GLN A 16 33.84 -21.22 -6.14
CA GLN A 16 32.79 -22.17 -6.52
C GLN A 16 31.87 -21.65 -7.64
N ALA A 17 31.49 -20.36 -7.59
CA ALA A 17 30.67 -19.75 -8.64
C ALA A 17 31.40 -19.67 -9.99
N ILE A 18 32.71 -19.43 -9.96
CA ILE A 18 33.56 -19.44 -11.15
C ILE A 18 33.77 -20.88 -11.64
N ALA A 19 33.97 -21.83 -10.73
CA ALA A 19 34.11 -23.25 -11.08
C ALA A 19 32.88 -23.79 -11.84
N ILE A 20 31.67 -23.33 -11.49
CA ILE A 20 30.43 -23.69 -12.21
C ILE A 20 30.47 -23.28 -13.70
N LEU A 21 31.27 -22.29 -14.10
CA LEU A 21 31.43 -21.92 -15.51
C LEU A 21 32.14 -23.02 -16.33
N TYR A 22 32.83 -23.94 -15.67
CA TYR A 22 33.52 -25.08 -16.24
C TYR A 22 32.70 -26.35 -15.95
N SER A 23 32.58 -27.25 -16.92
CA SER A 23 31.86 -28.52 -16.73
C SER A 23 32.67 -29.46 -15.82
N ASP A 24 32.11 -29.81 -14.66
CA ASP A 24 32.67 -30.74 -13.67
C ASP A 24 32.59 -32.22 -14.12
N SER A 25 33.00 -32.56 -15.35
CA SER A 25 33.11 -33.97 -15.76
C SER A 25 34.48 -34.32 -16.32
N GLU A 26 35.16 -35.26 -15.65
CA GLU A 26 36.49 -35.78 -15.99
C GLU A 26 36.58 -36.48 -17.37
N GLU A 27 35.52 -36.50 -18.18
CA GLU A 27 35.48 -37.19 -19.48
C GLU A 27 35.28 -36.29 -20.71
N SER A 28 34.98 -34.99 -20.58
CA SER A 28 34.96 -34.07 -21.73
C SER A 28 35.45 -32.69 -21.33
N LYS A 29 36.77 -32.49 -21.44
CA LYS A 29 37.47 -31.27 -21.01
C LYS A 29 37.14 -29.99 -21.80
N ASN A 30 36.23 -30.06 -22.78
CA ASN A 30 35.97 -28.98 -23.73
C ASN A 30 34.49 -28.62 -23.94
N ASP A 31 33.53 -29.30 -23.30
CA ASP A 31 32.11 -28.96 -23.50
C ASP A 31 31.64 -27.93 -22.48
N LEU A 32 31.59 -26.67 -22.89
CA LEU A 32 31.03 -25.57 -22.10
C LEU A 32 29.50 -25.71 -22.07
N PHE A 33 28.92 -25.90 -20.88
CA PHE A 33 27.48 -26.18 -20.74
C PHE A 33 26.57 -25.10 -21.35
N TRP A 34 27.09 -23.87 -21.44
CA TRP A 34 26.36 -22.70 -21.90
C TRP A 34 26.36 -22.53 -23.42
N GLU A 35 27.09 -23.34 -24.19
CA GLU A 35 27.06 -23.29 -25.66
C GLU A 35 25.67 -23.54 -26.24
N ASN A 36 24.88 -24.37 -25.54
CA ASN A 36 23.52 -24.76 -25.89
C ASN A 36 22.44 -23.85 -25.29
N ILE A 37 22.82 -22.82 -24.53
CA ILE A 37 21.88 -21.87 -23.94
C ILE A 37 21.50 -20.81 -24.99
N ASN A 38 20.23 -20.38 -24.96
CA ASN A 38 19.74 -19.32 -25.83
C ASN A 38 20.24 -17.93 -25.40
N GLU A 39 20.35 -17.02 -26.37
CA GLU A 39 20.59 -15.60 -26.09
C GLU A 39 19.47 -15.01 -25.20
N PRO A 40 19.79 -14.04 -24.32
CA PRO A 40 21.07 -13.34 -24.16
C PRO A 40 22.01 -13.98 -23.12
N TYR A 41 21.60 -15.07 -22.47
CA TYR A 41 22.34 -15.65 -21.34
C TYR A 41 23.66 -16.26 -21.79
N LYS A 42 23.71 -16.82 -23.01
CA LYS A 42 24.93 -17.32 -23.63
C LYS A 42 26.00 -16.23 -23.71
N SER A 43 25.69 -15.09 -24.31
CA SER A 43 26.62 -13.95 -24.43
C SER A 43 27.18 -13.49 -23.07
N ILE A 44 26.35 -13.45 -22.03
CA ILE A 44 26.78 -13.05 -20.69
C ILE A 44 27.75 -14.06 -20.08
N LEU A 45 27.44 -15.35 -20.20
CA LEU A 45 28.29 -16.42 -19.66
C LEU A 45 29.62 -16.51 -20.43
N GLU A 46 29.59 -16.30 -21.73
CA GLU A 46 30.77 -16.20 -22.58
C GLU A 46 31.65 -14.99 -22.18
N GLU A 47 31.06 -13.81 -21.94
CA GLU A 47 31.80 -12.64 -21.44
C GLU A 47 32.44 -12.90 -20.07
N CYS A 48 31.71 -13.56 -19.16
CA CYS A 48 32.24 -13.96 -17.85
C CYS A 48 33.40 -14.95 -17.97
N TYR A 49 33.31 -15.90 -18.91
CA TYR A 49 34.36 -16.87 -19.17
C TYR A 49 35.64 -16.20 -19.65
N TYR A 50 35.57 -15.32 -20.66
CA TYR A 50 36.74 -14.60 -21.16
C TYR A 50 37.38 -13.69 -20.10
N ILE A 51 36.58 -13.00 -19.29
CA ILE A 51 37.10 -12.18 -18.17
C ILE A 51 37.94 -13.04 -17.20
N ASN A 52 37.56 -14.30 -16.97
CA ASN A 52 38.27 -15.20 -16.09
C ASN A 52 39.55 -15.76 -16.73
N GLU A 53 39.47 -16.27 -17.97
CA GLU A 53 40.62 -16.81 -18.70
C GLU A 53 41.72 -15.75 -18.90
N GLU A 54 41.33 -14.53 -19.27
CA GLU A 54 42.24 -13.40 -19.44
C GLU A 54 42.60 -12.71 -18.11
N GLY A 55 42.03 -13.16 -16.99
CA GLY A 55 42.14 -12.52 -15.68
C GLY A 55 43.58 -12.27 -15.24
N LYS A 56 44.52 -13.15 -15.62
CA LYS A 56 45.96 -13.01 -15.31
C LYS A 56 46.67 -11.92 -16.14
N TYR A 57 46.15 -11.61 -17.33
CA TYR A 57 46.75 -10.66 -18.28
C TYR A 57 46.02 -9.30 -18.29
N ASN A 58 44.87 -9.24 -17.62
CA ASN A 58 44.07 -8.05 -17.53
C ASN A 58 44.76 -6.93 -16.74
N GLN A 59 44.91 -5.76 -17.37
CA GLN A 59 45.41 -4.57 -16.69
C GLN A 59 44.34 -4.04 -15.73
N LEU A 60 44.77 -3.62 -14.52
CA LEU A 60 43.87 -3.06 -13.51
C LEU A 60 43.03 -1.90 -14.06
N THR A 61 43.62 -1.06 -14.91
CA THR A 61 42.96 0.07 -15.58
C THR A 61 41.81 -0.39 -16.46
N HIS A 62 42.01 -1.46 -17.24
CA HIS A 62 41.01 -2.02 -18.14
C HIS A 62 39.81 -2.57 -17.36
N ILE A 63 40.06 -3.42 -16.36
CA ILE A 63 39.01 -3.99 -15.51
C ILE A 63 38.29 -2.89 -14.72
N THR A 64 39.01 -1.90 -14.20
CA THR A 64 38.40 -0.77 -13.49
C THR A 64 37.44 0.01 -14.40
N ASN A 65 37.82 0.23 -15.66
CA ASN A 65 36.95 0.92 -16.61
C ASN A 65 35.74 0.06 -17.01
N SER A 66 35.91 -1.25 -17.18
CA SER A 66 34.79 -2.19 -17.40
C SER A 66 33.81 -2.17 -16.23
N ILE A 67 34.31 -2.21 -14.98
CA ILE A 67 33.47 -2.10 -13.78
C ILE A 67 32.71 -0.77 -13.75
N LYS A 68 33.39 0.35 -14.02
CA LYS A 68 32.75 1.68 -14.06
C LYS A 68 31.67 1.75 -15.15
N TYR A 69 31.96 1.21 -16.33
CA TYR A 69 31.02 1.14 -17.44
C TYR A 69 29.77 0.33 -17.06
N ASN A 70 29.95 -0.84 -16.45
CA ASN A 70 28.84 -1.69 -16.02
C ASN A 70 27.91 -1.01 -15.00
N ARG A 71 28.46 -0.15 -14.12
CA ARG A 71 27.64 0.66 -13.20
C ARG A 71 26.74 1.67 -13.92
N ILE A 72 27.24 2.27 -15.00
CA ILE A 72 26.50 3.27 -15.78
C ILE A 72 25.78 2.69 -17.00
N ASN A 73 25.74 1.36 -17.16
CA ASN A 73 25.17 0.69 -18.33
C ASN A 73 23.66 0.94 -18.51
N TYR A 74 22.96 1.40 -17.45
CA TYR A 74 21.57 1.84 -17.56
C TYR A 74 21.39 3.01 -18.56
N ILE A 75 22.43 3.81 -18.80
CA ILE A 75 22.41 4.89 -19.81
C ILE A 75 22.29 4.28 -21.21
N LYS A 76 23.10 3.26 -21.51
CA LYS A 76 23.04 2.53 -22.79
C LYS A 76 21.70 1.83 -22.96
N LEU A 77 21.21 1.14 -21.92
CA LEU A 77 19.89 0.51 -21.92
C LEU A 77 18.77 1.52 -22.21
N GLY A 78 18.79 2.69 -21.55
CA GLY A 78 17.81 3.74 -21.79
C GLY A 78 17.85 4.29 -23.22
N MET A 79 19.04 4.43 -23.80
CA MET A 79 19.19 4.84 -25.20
C MET A 79 18.69 3.79 -26.19
N GLN A 80 18.95 2.51 -25.95
CA GLN A 80 18.43 1.41 -26.77
C GLN A 80 16.90 1.35 -26.72
N LEU A 81 16.31 1.43 -25.53
CA LEU A 81 14.86 1.49 -25.35
C LEU A 81 14.26 2.72 -26.05
N TYR A 82 14.93 3.87 -25.95
CA TYR A 82 14.53 5.08 -26.66
C TYR A 82 14.55 4.90 -28.17
N GLN A 83 15.60 4.29 -28.75
CA GLN A 83 15.70 4.03 -30.18
C GLN A 83 14.58 3.12 -30.68
N VAL A 84 14.29 2.03 -29.97
CA VAL A 84 13.17 1.13 -30.31
C VAL A 84 11.85 1.88 -30.30
N ARG A 85 11.64 2.76 -29.30
CA ARG A 85 10.42 3.58 -29.19
C ARG A 85 10.33 4.64 -30.28
N TYR A 86 11.43 5.35 -30.54
CA TYR A 86 11.51 6.48 -31.47
C TYR A 86 11.31 6.04 -32.92
N TYR A 87 12.08 5.04 -33.36
CA TYR A 87 11.96 4.47 -34.72
C TYR A 87 10.83 3.46 -34.85
N LYS A 88 10.11 3.16 -33.77
CA LYS A 88 9.00 2.20 -33.72
C LYS A 88 9.40 0.82 -34.25
N LEU A 89 10.63 0.38 -33.95
CA LEU A 89 11.20 -0.89 -34.44
C LEU A 89 10.36 -2.11 -34.04
N TYR A 90 9.60 -1.99 -32.96
CA TYR A 90 8.71 -3.04 -32.48
C TYR A 90 7.52 -3.32 -33.41
N LYS A 91 7.17 -2.41 -34.34
CA LYS A 91 5.94 -2.51 -35.15
C LYS A 91 5.86 -3.74 -36.05
N SER A 92 6.99 -4.34 -36.41
CA SER A 92 7.01 -5.55 -37.24
C SER A 92 6.48 -6.78 -36.50
N SER A 93 6.60 -6.80 -35.18
CA SER A 93 6.42 -8.02 -34.36
C SER A 93 5.49 -7.82 -33.16
N TYR A 94 5.19 -6.57 -32.80
CA TYR A 94 4.40 -6.21 -31.62
C TYR A 94 3.41 -5.10 -31.92
N THR A 95 2.25 -5.15 -31.26
CA THR A 95 1.15 -4.21 -31.49
C THR A 95 1.43 -2.80 -30.97
N SER A 96 2.19 -2.70 -29.88
CA SER A 96 2.52 -1.45 -29.22
C SER A 96 3.88 -1.53 -28.55
N PHE A 97 4.44 -0.37 -28.18
CA PHE A 97 5.67 -0.34 -27.38
C PHE A 97 5.48 -1.05 -26.04
N LYS A 98 4.25 -1.00 -25.49
CA LYS A 98 3.88 -1.73 -24.29
C LYS A 98 4.05 -3.23 -24.44
N ASP A 99 3.43 -3.76 -25.49
CA ASP A 99 3.44 -5.18 -25.84
C ASP A 99 4.87 -5.69 -26.06
N TYR A 100 5.71 -4.88 -26.73
CA TYR A 100 7.14 -5.17 -26.88
C TYR A 100 7.88 -5.22 -25.54
N CYS A 101 7.70 -4.22 -24.67
CA CYS A 101 8.39 -4.19 -23.39
C CYS A 101 8.02 -5.40 -22.53
N GLU A 102 6.73 -5.75 -22.47
CA GLU A 102 6.24 -6.83 -21.62
C GLU A 102 6.60 -8.23 -22.16
N LYS A 103 6.55 -8.43 -23.48
CA LYS A 103 6.79 -9.75 -24.10
C LYS A 103 8.25 -10.03 -24.48
N ALA A 104 8.97 -9.02 -24.96
CA ALA A 104 10.34 -9.20 -25.47
C ALA A 104 11.40 -8.88 -24.40
N VAL A 105 11.20 -7.79 -23.67
CA VAL A 105 12.17 -7.27 -22.68
C VAL A 105 11.84 -7.74 -21.26
N TYR A 106 10.62 -8.23 -21.04
CA TYR A 106 10.08 -8.58 -19.71
C TYR A 106 10.06 -7.40 -18.74
N TYR A 107 9.81 -6.20 -19.27
CA TYR A 107 9.73 -4.94 -18.54
C TYR A 107 8.31 -4.36 -18.59
N PRO A 108 7.75 -3.90 -17.47
CA PRO A 108 6.56 -3.08 -17.54
C PRO A 108 6.92 -1.72 -18.15
N VAL A 109 5.99 -1.14 -18.92
CA VAL A 109 6.24 0.09 -19.71
C VAL A 109 6.68 1.27 -18.87
N TRP A 110 6.09 1.43 -17.68
CA TRP A 110 6.45 2.49 -16.76
C TRP A 110 7.94 2.39 -16.37
N ARG A 111 8.46 1.17 -16.22
CA ARG A 111 9.88 0.92 -15.93
C ARG A 111 10.74 1.28 -17.13
N ALA A 112 10.35 0.88 -18.34
CA ALA A 112 11.08 1.23 -19.56
C ALA A 112 11.18 2.76 -19.76
N ASN A 113 10.05 3.47 -19.61
CA ASN A 113 10.03 4.94 -19.68
C ASN A 113 10.93 5.57 -18.61
N GLN A 114 10.90 5.05 -17.39
CA GLN A 114 11.73 5.53 -16.29
C GLN A 114 13.25 5.34 -16.56
N VAL A 115 13.66 4.22 -17.18
CA VAL A 115 15.06 4.03 -17.59
C VAL A 115 15.44 5.03 -18.69
N ILE A 116 14.57 5.24 -19.68
CA ILE A 116 14.79 6.24 -20.75
C ILE A 116 15.01 7.63 -20.15
N GLU A 117 14.12 8.06 -19.24
CA GLU A 117 14.21 9.36 -18.57
C GLU A 117 15.47 9.46 -17.71
N SER A 118 15.81 8.42 -16.93
CA SER A 118 17.02 8.39 -16.11
C SER A 118 18.30 8.48 -16.95
N ALA A 119 18.35 7.80 -18.10
CA ALA A 119 19.46 7.91 -19.04
C ALA A 119 19.58 9.34 -19.59
N SER A 120 18.46 9.99 -19.92
CA SER A 120 18.46 11.37 -20.40
C SER A 120 19.05 12.36 -19.37
N ILE A 121 18.76 12.17 -18.08
CA ILE A 121 19.33 12.99 -17.00
C ILE A 121 20.85 12.81 -16.92
N ALA A 122 21.33 11.57 -16.97
CA ALA A 122 22.76 11.30 -16.95
C ALA A 122 23.48 11.95 -18.13
N ILE A 123 22.89 11.88 -19.34
CA ILE A 123 23.43 12.54 -20.53
C ILE A 123 23.46 14.06 -20.37
N LYS A 124 22.43 14.68 -19.78
CA LYS A 124 22.43 16.12 -19.47
C LYS A 124 23.57 16.50 -18.52
N LEU A 125 23.80 15.72 -17.47
CA LEU A 125 24.90 15.95 -16.52
C LEU A 125 26.27 15.79 -17.19
N ILE A 126 26.44 14.78 -18.06
CA ILE A 126 27.67 14.61 -18.86
C ILE A 126 27.89 15.83 -19.76
N LYS A 127 26.85 16.27 -20.48
CA LYS A 127 26.90 17.44 -21.37
C LYS A 127 27.26 18.73 -20.61
N ALA A 128 26.81 18.86 -19.36
CA ALA A 128 27.15 19.98 -18.50
C ALA A 128 28.58 19.92 -17.92
N GLY A 129 29.34 18.85 -18.17
CA GLY A 129 30.74 18.73 -17.77
C GLY A 129 30.96 18.10 -16.39
N PHE A 130 29.95 17.44 -15.80
CA PHE A 130 30.14 16.75 -14.53
C PHE A 130 30.97 15.47 -14.70
N ASN A 131 32.08 15.38 -13.99
CA ASN A 131 32.94 14.18 -13.97
C ASN A 131 32.32 13.00 -13.19
N ILE A 132 31.42 13.31 -12.25
CA ILE A 132 30.74 12.33 -11.42
C ILE A 132 29.25 12.43 -11.70
N ILE A 133 28.72 11.36 -12.27
CA ILE A 133 27.31 11.21 -12.62
C ILE A 133 26.66 10.14 -11.73
N PRO A 134 25.32 10.07 -11.70
CA PRO A 134 24.61 8.97 -11.04
C PRO A 134 25.14 7.61 -11.50
N GLN A 135 25.54 6.78 -10.53
CA GLN A 135 26.20 5.49 -10.73
C GLN A 135 25.23 4.32 -10.86
N ASN A 136 23.92 4.60 -10.82
CA ASN A 136 22.85 3.65 -11.10
C ASN A 136 21.57 4.42 -11.41
N GLU A 137 20.61 3.71 -11.98
CA GLU A 137 19.33 4.29 -12.38
C GLU A 137 18.53 4.82 -11.18
N ALA A 138 18.60 4.18 -10.00
CA ALA A 138 17.86 4.64 -8.83
C ALA A 138 18.29 6.04 -8.34
N GLN A 139 19.57 6.38 -8.48
CA GLN A 139 20.08 7.72 -8.20
C GLN A 139 19.59 8.74 -9.25
N ALA A 140 19.70 8.41 -10.55
CA ALA A 140 19.28 9.29 -11.63
C ALA A 140 17.76 9.56 -11.64
N ARG A 141 16.97 8.54 -11.29
CA ARG A 141 15.52 8.60 -11.25
C ARG A 141 14.97 9.71 -10.35
N LEU A 142 15.62 9.99 -9.23
CA LEU A 142 15.19 11.02 -8.29
C LEU A 142 15.27 12.44 -8.89
N LEU A 143 16.12 12.61 -9.89
CA LEU A 143 16.39 13.88 -10.54
C LEU A 143 15.49 14.14 -11.76
N ILE A 144 14.68 13.17 -12.20
CA ILE A 144 13.83 13.27 -13.39
C ILE A 144 12.87 14.45 -13.33
N LYS A 145 12.36 14.77 -12.13
CA LYS A 145 11.35 15.82 -11.93
C LYS A 145 11.91 17.24 -11.93
N LEU A 146 13.24 17.39 -11.92
CA LEU A 146 13.89 18.70 -11.85
C LEU A 146 13.98 19.34 -13.24
N ASN A 147 13.85 20.66 -13.28
CA ASN A 147 14.20 21.41 -14.48
C ASN A 147 15.72 21.43 -14.68
N GLU A 148 16.21 21.94 -15.82
CA GLU A 148 17.64 21.86 -16.16
C GLU A 148 18.54 22.67 -15.19
N GLU A 149 18.12 23.88 -14.80
CA GLU A 149 18.87 24.71 -13.86
C GLU A 149 18.90 24.12 -12.45
N GLU A 150 17.75 23.64 -11.98
CA GLU A 150 17.60 22.96 -10.69
C GLU A 150 18.39 21.65 -10.66
N LEU A 151 18.39 20.89 -11.76
CA LEU A 151 19.16 19.66 -11.89
C LEU A 151 20.65 19.94 -11.65
N MET A 152 21.24 20.92 -12.34
CA MET A 152 22.66 21.24 -12.18
C MET A 152 22.97 21.73 -10.77
N ARG A 153 22.16 22.66 -10.25
CA ARG A 153 22.33 23.22 -8.91
C ARG A 153 22.24 22.14 -7.83
N LYS A 154 21.20 21.30 -7.87
CA LYS A 154 20.98 20.24 -6.89
C LYS A 154 21.99 19.12 -7.01
N TRP A 155 22.44 18.79 -8.22
CA TRP A 155 23.50 17.80 -8.39
C TRP A 155 24.84 18.31 -7.87
N GLN A 156 25.17 19.58 -8.11
CA GLN A 156 26.35 20.21 -7.52
C GLN A 156 26.27 20.18 -5.98
N GLU A 157 25.12 20.53 -5.40
CA GLU A 157 24.87 20.44 -3.95
C GLU A 157 25.12 19.02 -3.40
N VAL A 158 24.71 17.97 -4.13
CA VAL A 158 24.99 16.56 -3.77
C VAL A 158 26.49 16.28 -3.76
N LEU A 159 27.23 16.74 -4.78
CA LEU A 159 28.67 16.51 -4.90
C LEU A 159 29.46 17.29 -3.83
N ASP A 160 28.99 18.47 -3.45
CA ASP A 160 29.62 19.30 -2.42
C ASP A 160 29.36 18.73 -1.01
N THR A 161 28.19 18.13 -0.80
CA THR A 161 27.77 17.59 0.52
C THR A 161 28.35 16.20 0.80
N TYR A 162 28.46 15.35 -0.23
CA TYR A 162 28.80 13.94 -0.06
C TYR A 162 29.98 13.51 -0.93
N GLU A 163 30.91 12.77 -0.32
CA GLU A 163 31.97 12.09 -1.07
C GLU A 163 31.39 11.08 -2.09
N PRO A 164 32.06 10.83 -3.23
CA PRO A 164 31.48 10.06 -4.34
C PRO A 164 30.98 8.66 -3.98
N TYR A 165 31.68 7.95 -3.10
CA TYR A 165 31.33 6.59 -2.66
C TYR A 165 30.18 6.56 -1.64
N LYS A 166 29.83 7.73 -1.08
CA LYS A 166 28.78 7.94 -0.09
C LYS A 166 27.47 8.42 -0.72
N ILE A 167 27.45 8.72 -2.01
CA ILE A 167 26.24 9.16 -2.71
C ILE A 167 25.29 7.96 -2.85
N THR A 168 24.13 8.05 -2.21
CA THR A 168 23.07 7.03 -2.28
C THR A 168 21.75 7.69 -2.69
N ALA A 169 20.81 6.89 -3.21
CA ALA A 169 19.49 7.39 -3.61
C ALA A 169 18.80 8.16 -2.46
N ASN A 170 18.77 7.59 -1.26
CA ASN A 170 18.17 8.24 -0.08
C ASN A 170 18.83 9.58 0.29
N ARG A 171 20.13 9.74 0.03
CA ARG A 171 20.85 10.99 0.31
C ARG A 171 20.57 12.06 -0.74
N ILE A 172 20.47 11.64 -2.01
CA ILE A 172 20.02 12.52 -3.10
C ILE A 172 18.58 12.97 -2.83
N GLU A 173 17.71 12.05 -2.44
CA GLU A 173 16.31 12.32 -2.14
C GLU A 173 16.15 13.43 -1.08
N LYS A 174 16.96 13.39 -0.01
CA LYS A 174 17.00 14.42 1.02
C LYS A 174 17.36 15.81 0.48
N ILE A 175 18.30 15.91 -0.46
CA ILE A 175 18.72 17.19 -1.05
C ILE A 175 17.68 17.70 -2.05
N VAL A 176 17.09 16.79 -2.82
CA VAL A 176 16.14 17.12 -3.89
C VAL A 176 14.77 17.52 -3.36
N PHE A 177 14.20 16.72 -2.44
CA PHE A 177 12.83 16.91 -1.93
C PHE A 177 12.77 17.49 -0.52
N GLY A 178 13.93 17.70 0.13
CA GLY A 178 14.03 18.11 1.53
C GLY A 178 13.84 16.94 2.50
N GLU A 179 13.95 17.21 3.80
CA GLU A 179 13.54 16.27 4.84
C GLU A 179 12.01 16.19 4.89
N GLN A 180 11.42 15.40 3.99
CA GLN A 180 10.04 14.93 4.13
C GLN A 180 10.01 13.92 5.29
N ASN A 181 10.05 14.42 6.53
CA ASN A 181 10.01 13.66 7.78
C ASN A 181 8.61 13.08 8.05
N LEU A 182 8.08 12.29 7.11
CA LEU A 182 6.99 11.35 7.37
C LEU A 182 7.34 10.03 6.69
N LYS A 183 8.44 9.40 7.11
CA LYS A 183 8.61 7.98 6.83
C LYS A 183 7.42 7.28 7.47
N LYS A 184 6.54 6.68 6.67
CA LYS A 184 5.50 5.77 7.15
C LYS A 184 6.19 4.67 7.96
N GLY A 185 6.19 4.81 9.28
CA GLY A 185 6.69 3.78 10.17
C GLY A 185 5.70 2.62 10.17
N THR A 186 6.18 1.40 9.99
CA THR A 186 5.36 0.21 10.21
C THR A 186 5.42 -0.12 11.69
N LEU A 187 4.30 0.07 12.42
CA LEU A 187 4.15 -0.46 13.76
C LEU A 187 3.70 -1.93 13.67
N LYS A 188 4.53 -2.86 14.14
CA LYS A 188 4.14 -4.28 14.22
C LYS A 188 3.38 -4.51 15.52
N LEU A 189 2.06 -4.60 15.43
CA LEU A 189 1.19 -4.95 16.55
C LEU A 189 0.89 -6.46 16.52
N PRO A 190 0.74 -7.12 17.69
CA PRO A 190 0.22 -8.47 17.74
C PRO A 190 -1.19 -8.54 17.12
N VAL A 191 -1.49 -9.62 16.40
CA VAL A 191 -2.77 -9.80 15.67
C VAL A 191 -3.98 -9.62 16.58
N LYS A 192 -3.88 -10.06 17.85
CA LYS A 192 -4.93 -9.88 18.85
C LYS A 192 -5.28 -8.41 19.09
N VAL A 193 -4.27 -7.54 19.17
CA VAL A 193 -4.44 -6.10 19.39
C VAL A 193 -5.08 -5.44 18.16
N ILE A 194 -4.73 -5.88 16.95
CA ILE A 194 -5.34 -5.38 15.71
C ILE A 194 -6.83 -5.72 15.68
N ALA A 195 -7.20 -6.95 16.00
CA ALA A 195 -8.60 -7.38 16.06
C ALA A 195 -9.41 -6.58 17.08
N GLU A 196 -8.85 -6.30 18.25
CA GLU A 196 -9.52 -5.47 19.27
C GLU A 196 -9.73 -4.02 18.80
N ILE A 197 -8.76 -3.45 18.06
CA ILE A 197 -8.90 -2.11 17.47
C ILE A 197 -9.98 -2.10 16.40
N GLU A 198 -10.05 -3.13 15.54
CA GLU A 198 -11.07 -3.24 14.49
C GLU A 198 -12.48 -3.35 15.06
N VAL A 199 -12.68 -4.18 16.08
CA VAL A 199 -13.98 -4.33 16.77
C VAL A 199 -14.41 -2.98 17.36
N LYS A 200 -13.52 -2.31 18.10
CA LYS A 200 -13.83 -1.01 18.71
C LYS A 200 -14.05 0.10 17.69
N ALA A 201 -13.33 0.07 16.58
CA ALA A 201 -13.53 1.04 15.50
C ALA A 201 -14.90 0.86 14.85
N LEU A 202 -15.32 -0.39 14.63
CA LEU A 202 -16.62 -0.73 14.07
C LEU A 202 -17.78 -0.35 15.01
N GLU A 203 -17.64 -0.61 16.32
CA GLU A 203 -18.61 -0.20 17.34
C GLU A 203 -18.83 1.32 17.37
N ASN A 204 -17.80 2.10 17.04
CA ASN A 204 -17.85 3.56 16.99
C ASN A 204 -18.05 4.12 15.57
N GLY A 205 -18.36 3.27 14.59
CA GLY A 205 -18.64 3.67 13.20
C GLY A 205 -17.49 4.40 12.51
N MET A 206 -16.24 4.15 12.91
CA MET A 206 -15.05 4.83 12.39
C MET A 206 -14.01 3.85 11.85
N SER A 207 -13.06 4.35 11.05
CA SER A 207 -11.96 3.51 10.59
C SER A 207 -10.96 3.23 11.74
N PRO A 208 -10.25 2.08 11.73
CA PRO A 208 -9.20 1.79 12.72
C PRO A 208 -8.14 2.88 12.80
N GLY A 209 -7.80 3.51 11.67
CA GLY A 209 -6.85 4.62 11.61
C GLY A 209 -7.39 5.89 12.27
N ASP A 210 -8.67 6.21 12.06
CA ASP A 210 -9.30 7.39 12.66
C ASP A 210 -9.46 7.22 14.17
N LEU A 211 -9.81 6.02 14.64
CA LEU A 211 -9.89 5.70 16.07
C LEU A 211 -8.53 5.93 16.74
N ILE A 212 -7.46 5.37 16.18
CA ILE A 212 -6.10 5.56 16.71
C ILE A 212 -5.72 7.05 16.70
N THR A 213 -6.05 7.76 15.63
CA THR A 213 -5.72 9.19 15.50
C THR A 213 -6.44 10.03 16.56
N LYS A 214 -7.72 9.76 16.80
CA LYS A 214 -8.53 10.45 17.80
C LYS A 214 -8.15 10.09 19.25
N ILE A 215 -7.67 8.87 19.49
CA ILE A 215 -7.09 8.48 20.78
C ILE A 215 -5.77 9.24 21.01
N ILE A 216 -4.90 9.29 19.99
CA ILE A 216 -3.62 10.01 20.09
C ILE A 216 -3.83 11.51 20.24
N SER A 217 -4.83 12.09 19.58
CA SER A 217 -5.18 13.51 19.73
C SER A 217 -5.85 13.83 21.07
N GLY A 218 -6.23 12.80 21.85
CA GLY A 218 -6.85 12.95 23.17
C GLY A 218 -8.34 13.32 23.14
N GLU A 219 -8.97 13.27 21.98
CA GLU A 219 -10.42 13.45 21.78
C GLU A 219 -11.22 12.26 22.32
N LEU A 220 -10.62 11.07 22.30
CA LEU A 220 -11.20 9.84 22.79
C LEU A 220 -10.36 9.26 23.93
N THR A 221 -11.03 8.78 24.98
CA THR A 221 -10.42 8.01 26.06
C THR A 221 -11.09 6.64 26.15
N ILE A 222 -10.30 5.58 26.26
CA ILE A 222 -10.82 4.24 26.53
C ILE A 222 -10.88 4.08 28.05
N SER A 223 -12.08 3.96 28.61
CA SER A 223 -12.25 3.74 30.06
C SER A 223 -11.82 2.32 30.46
N HIS A 224 -11.67 2.09 31.76
CA HIS A 224 -11.22 0.80 32.31
C HIS A 224 -12.11 -0.39 31.90
N ASN A 225 -13.36 -0.10 31.51
CA ASN A 225 -14.35 -1.08 31.08
C ASN A 225 -14.35 -1.30 29.55
N GLY A 226 -13.46 -0.64 28.82
CA GLY A 226 -13.28 -0.82 27.38
C GLY A 226 -14.15 0.08 26.49
N CYS A 227 -15.04 0.90 27.07
CA CYS A 227 -15.86 1.87 26.34
C CYS A 227 -15.03 3.06 25.87
N VAL A 228 -15.36 3.55 24.67
CA VAL A 228 -14.75 4.74 24.08
C VAL A 228 -15.58 5.95 24.50
N GLU A 229 -15.01 6.80 25.33
CA GLU A 229 -15.63 8.04 25.79
C GLU A 229 -15.06 9.19 24.97
N THR A 230 -15.93 9.99 24.35
CA THR A 230 -15.54 11.30 23.85
C THR A 230 -15.37 12.21 25.05
N LYS A 231 -14.27 12.96 25.12
CA LYS A 231 -14.24 14.11 26.03
C LYS A 231 -15.28 15.09 25.52
N LEU A 232 -16.50 15.01 26.06
CA LEU A 232 -17.40 16.15 26.08
C LEU A 232 -16.58 17.26 26.72
N ALA A 233 -16.18 18.26 25.93
CA ALA A 233 -15.74 19.51 26.47
C ALA A 233 -16.81 19.89 27.50
N GLU A 234 -16.40 19.98 28.77
CA GLU A 234 -17.22 20.49 29.84
C GLU A 234 -17.59 21.93 29.50
N ASN A 235 -18.63 22.10 28.69
CA ASN A 235 -19.43 23.30 28.65
C ASN A 235 -20.23 23.35 29.96
N GLN A 236 -19.53 23.46 31.09
CA GLN A 236 -20.11 23.67 32.41
C GLN A 236 -20.71 25.08 32.58
N GLU A 237 -20.63 25.95 31.58
CA GLU A 237 -21.11 27.34 31.67
C GLU A 237 -22.57 27.57 31.25
N ASN A 238 -23.39 26.55 30.94
CA ASN A 238 -24.74 26.82 30.42
C ASN A 238 -25.90 26.03 31.06
N VAL A 239 -25.73 25.51 32.27
CA VAL A 239 -26.83 24.80 32.97
C VAL A 239 -27.58 25.67 33.99
N GLU A 240 -27.07 26.85 34.38
CA GLU A 240 -27.70 27.60 35.48
C GLU A 240 -28.76 28.65 35.12
N ASN A 241 -29.16 28.80 33.85
CA ASN A 241 -30.30 29.66 33.50
C ASN A 241 -31.16 29.09 32.37
N LEU A 242 -31.71 27.88 32.55
CA LEU A 242 -32.88 27.48 31.79
C LEU A 242 -34.05 28.40 32.19
N SER A 243 -34.37 29.35 31.32
CA SER A 243 -35.42 30.34 31.60
C SER A 243 -36.74 29.65 31.93
N ALA A 244 -37.49 30.22 32.89
CA ALA A 244 -38.76 29.68 33.37
C ALA A 244 -39.78 29.42 32.24
N ASP A 245 -39.62 30.08 31.10
CA ASP A 245 -40.47 29.91 29.92
C ASP A 245 -40.22 28.59 29.18
N ILE A 246 -38.98 28.10 29.15
CA ILE A 246 -38.65 26.80 28.55
C ILE A 246 -39.23 25.67 29.40
N VAL A 247 -39.12 25.79 30.73
CA VAL A 247 -39.69 24.82 31.68
C VAL A 247 -41.22 24.79 31.58
N LYS A 248 -41.87 25.96 31.47
CA LYS A 248 -43.33 26.05 31.24
C LYS A 248 -43.74 25.42 29.91
N LYS A 249 -42.94 25.60 28.85
CA LYS A 249 -43.20 24.99 27.55
C LYS A 249 -43.12 23.47 27.62
N TRP A 250 -42.08 22.93 28.25
CA TRP A 250 -41.93 21.48 28.45
C TRP A 250 -43.03 20.89 29.34
N GLN A 251 -43.44 21.59 30.40
CA GLN A 251 -44.58 21.16 31.21
C GLN A 251 -45.89 21.12 30.41
N LYS A 252 -46.09 22.07 29.49
CA LYS A 252 -47.26 22.09 28.60
C LYS A 252 -47.23 20.92 27.61
N ASP A 253 -46.06 20.66 27.03
CA ASP A 253 -45.88 19.55 26.08
C ASP A 253 -46.01 18.18 26.78
N LEU A 254 -45.48 18.02 27.99
CA LEU A 254 -45.68 16.81 28.81
C LEU A 254 -47.15 16.58 29.16
N LYS A 255 -47.89 17.64 29.54
CA LYS A 255 -49.34 17.52 29.80
C LYS A 255 -50.12 17.15 28.54
N LYS A 256 -49.69 17.64 27.37
CA LYS A 256 -50.31 17.29 26.08
C LYS A 256 -50.11 15.81 25.74
N LEU A 257 -48.88 15.30 25.93
CA LEU A 257 -48.57 13.88 25.71
C LEU A 257 -49.33 12.97 26.68
N ALA A 258 -49.35 13.32 27.97
CA ALA A 258 -50.10 12.54 28.97
C ALA A 258 -51.61 12.53 28.71
N PHE A 259 -52.16 13.60 28.13
CA PHE A 259 -53.57 13.64 27.72
C PHE A 259 -53.82 12.78 26.48
N GLN A 260 -52.92 12.80 25.50
CA GLN A 260 -53.01 11.95 24.30
C GLN A 260 -52.92 10.46 24.64
N GLU A 261 -52.05 10.06 25.57
CA GLU A 261 -51.98 8.67 26.02
C GLU A 261 -53.25 8.23 26.75
N ARG A 262 -53.88 9.10 27.57
CA ARG A 262 -55.17 8.76 28.21
C ARG A 262 -56.29 8.59 27.20
N THR A 263 -56.40 9.47 26.21
CA THR A 263 -57.43 9.34 25.17
C THR A 263 -57.28 8.04 24.37
N ILE A 264 -56.05 7.62 24.07
CA ILE A 264 -55.81 6.34 23.37
C ILE A 264 -56.23 5.14 24.24
N ILE A 265 -55.99 5.19 25.55
CA ILE A 265 -56.37 4.13 26.47
C ILE A 265 -57.90 4.05 26.63
N ASP A 266 -58.57 5.20 26.73
CA ASP A 266 -60.03 5.27 26.89
C ASP A 266 -60.74 4.80 25.60
N ASP A 267 -60.28 5.23 24.42
CA ASP A 267 -60.81 4.77 23.12
C ASP A 267 -60.61 3.25 22.95
N PHE A 268 -59.43 2.73 23.33
CA PHE A 268 -59.14 1.29 23.29
C PHE A 268 -60.02 0.49 24.27
N ALA A 269 -60.32 1.03 25.44
CA ALA A 269 -61.18 0.38 26.42
C ALA A 269 -62.64 0.30 25.94
N GLU A 270 -63.11 1.33 25.24
CA GLU A 270 -64.46 1.37 24.65
C GLU A 270 -64.60 0.38 23.49
N ASP A 271 -63.62 0.32 22.59
CA ASP A 271 -63.55 -0.67 21.51
C ASP A 271 -63.56 -2.11 22.05
N LEU A 272 -62.75 -2.40 23.09
CA LEU A 272 -62.68 -3.72 23.69
C LEU A 272 -63.99 -4.11 24.39
N ALA A 273 -64.68 -3.15 25.03
CA ALA A 273 -65.98 -3.39 25.65
C ALA A 273 -67.07 -3.72 24.62
N GLU A 274 -67.04 -3.08 23.46
CA GLU A 274 -67.97 -3.36 22.36
C GLU A 274 -67.70 -4.73 21.73
N GLU A 275 -66.44 -5.10 21.53
CA GLU A 275 -66.05 -6.43 21.02
C GLU A 275 -66.45 -7.56 21.99
N VAL A 276 -66.23 -7.38 23.30
CA VAL A 276 -66.68 -8.34 24.32
C VAL A 276 -68.20 -8.47 24.33
N LYS A 277 -68.94 -7.37 24.18
CA LYS A 277 -70.41 -7.41 24.12
C LYS A 277 -70.90 -8.18 22.90
N ASN A 278 -70.28 -7.96 21.74
CA ASN A 278 -70.61 -8.63 20.49
C ASN A 278 -70.32 -10.14 20.58
N THR A 279 -69.16 -10.53 21.10
CA THR A 279 -68.83 -11.96 21.31
C THR A 279 -69.79 -12.62 22.29
N VAL A 280 -70.18 -11.95 23.39
CA VAL A 280 -71.20 -12.46 24.32
C VAL A 280 -72.55 -12.65 23.61
N THR A 281 -72.96 -11.72 22.74
CA THR A 281 -74.19 -11.88 21.97
C THR A 281 -74.13 -13.04 20.99
N ASP A 282 -72.99 -13.25 20.33
CA ASP A 282 -72.77 -14.38 19.42
C ASP A 282 -72.75 -15.71 20.16
N PHE A 283 -72.05 -15.80 21.30
CA PHE A 283 -72.10 -16.97 22.17
C PHE A 283 -73.53 -17.27 22.63
N LYS A 284 -74.31 -16.25 22.99
CA LYS A 284 -75.73 -16.42 23.36
C LYS A 284 -76.57 -16.95 22.21
N GLN A 285 -76.31 -16.52 20.97
CA GLN A 285 -76.98 -17.05 19.78
C GLN A 285 -76.56 -18.50 19.48
N VAL A 286 -75.28 -18.83 19.64
CA VAL A 286 -74.77 -20.20 19.46
C VAL A 286 -75.38 -21.13 20.51
N ILE A 287 -75.39 -20.74 21.79
CA ILE A 287 -76.04 -21.50 22.87
C ILE A 287 -77.52 -21.72 22.55
N LYS A 288 -78.25 -20.67 22.13
CA LYS A 288 -79.66 -20.82 21.71
C LYS A 288 -79.82 -21.80 20.55
N LYS A 289 -78.98 -21.72 19.52
CA LYS A 289 -79.02 -22.66 18.37
C LYS A 289 -78.71 -24.10 18.80
N CYS A 290 -77.73 -24.31 19.68
CA CYS A 290 -77.41 -25.63 20.22
C CYS A 290 -78.55 -26.19 21.06
N PHE A 291 -79.18 -25.37 21.91
CA PHE A 291 -80.32 -25.77 22.75
C PHE A 291 -81.56 -26.12 21.91
N ILE A 292 -81.85 -25.33 20.87
CA ILE A 292 -82.93 -25.62 19.91
C ILE A 292 -82.62 -26.91 19.14
N LYS A 293 -81.38 -27.10 18.67
CA LYS A 293 -80.99 -28.30 17.94
C LYS A 293 -81.05 -29.57 18.81
N SER A 294 -80.74 -29.49 20.09
CA SER A 294 -80.92 -30.62 21.03
C SER A 294 -82.38 -30.93 21.32
N PHE A 295 -83.28 -29.94 21.31
CA PHE A 295 -84.72 -30.16 21.53
C PHE A 295 -85.42 -30.80 20.33
N PHE A 296 -84.95 -30.55 19.10
CA PHE A 296 -85.56 -31.10 17.87
C PHE A 296 -84.95 -32.44 17.41
N ILE A 297 -83.89 -32.95 18.05
CA ILE A 297 -83.29 -34.26 17.71
C ILE A 297 -83.93 -35.42 18.52
N THR A 298 -84.75 -35.13 19.54
CA THR A 298 -85.44 -36.15 20.36
C THR A 298 -86.87 -36.47 19.95
N THR A 299 -87.32 -36.04 18.77
CA THR A 299 -88.62 -36.46 18.19
C THR A 299 -88.44 -36.91 16.74
N ASN A 300 -87.87 -38.10 16.58
CA ASN A 300 -88.12 -39.03 15.47
C ASN A 300 -87.79 -40.45 15.93
#